data_AF-A0A972V8K5-F1
#
_entry.id   AF-A0A972V8K5-F1
#
_cell.length_a   1.000
_cell.length_b   1.000
_cell.length_c   1.000
_cell.angle_alpha   90.00
_cell.angle_beta   90.00
_cell.angle_gamma   90.00
#
_symmetry.space_group_name_H-M   'P 1'
#
loop_
_entity.id
_entity.type
_entity.pdbx_description
1 polymer ?
#
loop_
_entity_poly.entity_id
_entity_poly.type
_entity_poly.pdbx_seq_one_letter_code
_entity_poly.pdbx_strand_id
1 'polypeptide(L)'
;DIATLLAWAKKHPKLRDHQQTQLLQRVFEEQYELTEQGPKRRKNEGSGVVKNPHDIDVQWSSKDHDRKKQWEGYKAQIAEIVPEGNASERKKGQPTTGFLTEVTTTEAIASDYAGHRIVEKKQDQHGLGVADEQYVDSGYVSGDTLGQTHQEGRKLIGPARPSANPSGDLFTAEAFDVSIENRQAICPAGHPSTQCSRLENKETGQIDYRFEWSYHCDDCPMKAQCTKARSGRRMLLVGQYHDHLQRRRREMQTDEFQKAMYQRNGIEATISEFVRTGGRRTRYRGLAKTSLCNYLQGAAINAKRWIRLMQYQMQETVVTS
;
A
#
# COMPACT_ATOMS: atom_id res chain seq x y z
N ASP A 1 -42.03 -0.80 -7.92
CA ASP A 1 -40.76 -0.89 -7.15
C ASP A 1 -39.78 0.20 -7.64
N ILE A 2 -38.55 0.26 -7.11
CA ILE A 2 -37.53 1.24 -7.54
C ILE A 2 -37.18 1.08 -9.02
N ALA A 3 -37.16 -0.15 -9.57
CA ALA A 3 -36.92 -0.38 -10.99
C ALA A 3 -38.06 0.22 -11.84
N THR A 4 -39.31 0.09 -11.39
CA THR A 4 -40.47 0.73 -12.04
C THR A 4 -40.33 2.26 -12.04
N LEU A 5 -39.91 2.83 -10.90
CA LEU A 5 -39.72 4.28 -10.76
C LEU A 5 -38.60 4.78 -11.68
N LEU A 6 -37.46 4.08 -11.74
CA LEU A 6 -36.35 4.39 -12.64
C LEU A 6 -36.75 4.24 -14.12
N ALA A 7 -37.55 3.21 -14.45
CA ALA A 7 -38.07 3.02 -15.81
C ALA A 7 -39.05 4.13 -16.22
N TRP A 8 -39.87 4.62 -15.29
CA TRP A 8 -40.72 5.78 -15.51
C TRP A 8 -39.90 7.06 -15.67
N ALA A 9 -38.92 7.31 -14.78
CA ALA A 9 -38.05 8.49 -14.83
C ALA A 9 -37.24 8.58 -16.13
N LYS A 10 -36.80 7.44 -16.70
CA LYS A 10 -36.12 7.37 -18.01
C LYS A 10 -36.96 7.92 -19.17
N LYS A 11 -38.29 7.90 -19.08
CA LYS A 11 -39.21 8.45 -20.10
C LYS A 11 -39.32 9.97 -20.05
N HIS A 12 -38.81 10.62 -19.01
CA HIS A 12 -38.89 12.06 -18.81
C HIS A 12 -37.48 12.68 -18.77
N PRO A 13 -37.03 13.38 -19.84
CA PRO A 13 -35.64 13.88 -19.95
C PRO A 13 -35.17 14.70 -18.74
N LYS A 14 -36.02 15.61 -18.25
CA LYS A 14 -35.73 16.44 -17.06
C LYS A 14 -35.47 15.62 -15.79
N LEU A 15 -36.10 14.46 -15.65
CA LEU A 15 -35.91 13.57 -14.51
C LEU A 15 -34.75 12.61 -14.74
N ARG A 16 -34.58 12.09 -15.97
CA ARG A 16 -33.48 11.20 -16.35
C ARG A 16 -32.11 11.86 -16.14
N ASP A 17 -32.01 13.13 -16.52
CA ASP A 17 -30.74 13.87 -16.48
C ASP A 17 -30.53 14.57 -15.12
N HIS A 18 -31.46 14.38 -14.17
CA HIS A 18 -31.40 14.93 -12.82
C HIS A 18 -30.42 14.13 -11.95
N GLN A 19 -29.56 14.82 -11.22
CA GLN A 19 -28.48 14.22 -10.43
C GLN A 19 -29.00 13.18 -9.42
N GLN A 20 -30.11 13.44 -8.74
CA GLN A 20 -30.70 12.53 -7.75
C GLN A 20 -31.25 11.26 -8.40
N THR A 21 -31.75 11.34 -9.63
CA THR A 21 -32.23 10.17 -10.38
C THR A 21 -31.06 9.31 -10.83
N GLN A 22 -29.98 9.93 -11.32
CA GLN A 22 -28.76 9.22 -11.70
C GLN A 22 -28.11 8.54 -10.48
N LEU A 23 -28.10 9.22 -9.32
CA LEU A 23 -27.62 8.64 -8.08
C LEU A 23 -28.48 7.46 -7.63
N LEU A 24 -29.81 7.60 -7.66
CA LEU A 24 -30.72 6.50 -7.34
C LEU A 24 -30.52 5.31 -8.26
N GLN A 25 -30.31 5.55 -9.56
CA GLN A 25 -30.00 4.52 -10.54
C GLN A 25 -28.69 3.79 -10.19
N ARG A 26 -27.62 4.55 -9.92
CA ARG A 26 -26.32 4.01 -9.53
C ARG A 26 -26.41 3.14 -8.27
N VAL A 27 -27.02 3.66 -7.19
CA VAL A 27 -27.21 2.92 -5.94
C VAL A 27 -28.00 1.63 -6.18
N PHE A 28 -29.05 1.68 -7.00
CA PHE A 28 -29.86 0.52 -7.32
C PHE A 28 -29.07 -0.54 -8.11
N GLU A 29 -28.35 -0.15 -9.16
CA GLU A 29 -27.54 -1.06 -10.00
C GLU A 29 -26.38 -1.70 -9.22
N GLU A 30 -25.76 -0.93 -8.33
CA GLU A 30 -24.64 -1.38 -7.49
C GLU A 30 -25.09 -2.32 -6.36
N GLN A 31 -26.28 -2.11 -5.77
CA GLN A 31 -26.73 -2.88 -4.60
C GLN A 31 -27.74 -3.99 -4.91
N TYR A 32 -28.43 -3.93 -6.06
CA TYR A 32 -29.48 -4.87 -6.43
C TYR A 32 -29.18 -5.55 -7.78
N GLU A 33 -29.64 -6.78 -7.91
CA GLU A 33 -29.72 -7.54 -9.15
C GLU A 33 -31.20 -7.78 -9.50
N LEU A 34 -31.55 -7.67 -10.78
CA LEU A 34 -32.90 -7.95 -11.26
C LEU A 34 -33.04 -9.46 -11.48
N THR A 35 -34.00 -10.08 -10.80
CA THR A 35 -34.36 -11.49 -10.98
C THR A 35 -35.78 -11.60 -11.53
N GLU A 36 -36.19 -12.79 -11.99
CA GLU A 36 -37.56 -13.04 -12.49
C GLU A 36 -38.65 -12.74 -11.44
N GLN A 37 -38.32 -12.78 -10.16
CA GLN A 37 -39.23 -12.48 -9.04
C GLN A 37 -39.15 -11.01 -8.58
N GLY A 38 -38.37 -10.17 -9.28
CA GLY A 38 -38.13 -8.76 -8.95
C GLY A 38 -36.71 -8.48 -8.43
N PRO A 39 -36.45 -7.27 -7.93
CA PRO A 39 -35.13 -6.86 -7.50
C PRO A 39 -34.71 -7.55 -6.20
N LYS A 40 -33.52 -8.15 -6.21
CA LYS A 40 -32.91 -8.82 -5.07
C LYS A 40 -31.63 -8.11 -4.67
N ARG A 41 -31.42 -7.92 -3.37
CA ARG A 41 -30.17 -7.33 -2.88
C ARG A 41 -29.00 -8.28 -3.18
N ARG A 42 -27.91 -7.75 -3.74
CA ARG A 42 -26.69 -8.51 -3.98
C ARG A 42 -26.12 -9.01 -2.65
N LYS A 43 -25.73 -10.29 -2.60
CA LYS A 43 -25.11 -10.88 -1.40
C LYS A 43 -23.70 -10.37 -1.12
N ASN A 44 -23.00 -9.93 -2.16
CA ASN A 44 -21.65 -9.37 -2.08
C ASN A 44 -21.64 -8.02 -2.79
N GLU A 45 -21.24 -6.98 -2.06
CA GLU A 45 -21.02 -5.65 -2.61
C GLU A 45 -19.58 -5.57 -3.14
N GLY A 46 -19.40 -4.99 -4.32
CA GLY A 46 -18.07 -4.71 -4.87
C GLY A 46 -17.37 -3.60 -4.09
N SER A 47 -16.04 -3.53 -4.20
CA SER A 47 -15.30 -2.35 -3.73
C SER A 47 -15.75 -1.10 -4.47
N GLY A 48 -15.94 0.02 -3.78
CA GLY A 48 -16.30 1.30 -4.41
C GLY A 48 -17.80 1.57 -4.56
N VAL A 49 -18.65 0.64 -4.12
CA VAL A 49 -20.11 0.82 -4.09
C VAL A 49 -20.49 1.97 -3.16
N VAL A 50 -21.45 2.80 -3.59
CA VAL A 50 -21.99 3.89 -2.79
C VAL A 50 -22.67 3.33 -1.55
N LYS A 51 -22.19 3.75 -0.37
CA LYS A 51 -22.75 3.34 0.92
C LYS A 51 -23.78 4.32 1.47
N ASN A 52 -23.62 5.60 1.19
CA ASN A 52 -24.50 6.63 1.69
C ASN A 52 -24.96 7.55 0.54
N PRO A 53 -26.26 7.59 0.20
CA PRO A 53 -26.78 8.50 -0.83
C PRO A 53 -26.54 9.98 -0.51
N HIS A 54 -26.30 10.33 0.76
CA HIS A 54 -25.96 11.69 1.16
C HIS A 54 -24.46 12.01 1.11
N ASP A 55 -23.61 11.01 0.87
CA ASP A 55 -22.18 11.14 0.65
C ASP A 55 -21.72 10.09 -0.38
N ILE A 56 -21.88 10.45 -1.65
CA ILE A 56 -21.69 9.56 -2.80
C ILE A 56 -20.23 9.11 -2.99
N ASP A 57 -19.31 9.82 -2.34
CA ASP A 57 -17.87 9.55 -2.37
C ASP A 57 -17.46 8.54 -1.28
N VAL A 58 -18.35 8.24 -0.31
CA VAL A 58 -18.09 7.24 0.74
C VAL A 58 -18.18 5.85 0.12
N GLN A 59 -17.01 5.24 0.05
CA GLN A 59 -16.81 3.91 -0.48
C GLN A 59 -16.47 2.94 0.64
N TRP A 60 -16.84 1.68 0.45
CA TRP A 60 -16.39 0.58 1.30
C TRP A 60 -15.12 -0.05 0.75
N SER A 61 -14.24 -0.43 1.68
CA SER A 61 -13.03 -1.16 1.39
C SER A 61 -12.67 -2.12 2.53
N SER A 62 -11.89 -3.14 2.20
CA SER A 62 -11.33 -4.08 3.16
C SER A 62 -9.88 -4.40 2.85
N LYS A 63 -9.06 -4.56 3.90
CA LYS A 63 -7.64 -4.90 3.78
C LYS A 63 -7.38 -6.40 3.66
N ASP A 64 -8.34 -7.25 4.03
CA ASP A 64 -8.17 -8.70 4.11
C ASP A 64 -9.18 -9.42 3.20
N HIS A 65 -8.75 -10.53 2.59
CA HIS A 65 -9.64 -11.43 1.84
C HIS A 65 -10.78 -11.97 2.71
N ASP A 66 -10.53 -12.15 4.02
CA ASP A 66 -11.51 -12.57 5.04
C ASP A 66 -12.51 -11.46 5.43
N ARG A 67 -12.34 -10.24 4.91
CA ARG A 67 -13.17 -9.07 5.23
C ARG A 67 -13.27 -8.76 6.73
N LYS A 68 -12.28 -9.09 7.55
CA LYS A 68 -12.31 -8.82 9.01
C LYS A 68 -12.02 -7.36 9.35
N LYS A 69 -11.19 -6.68 8.55
CA LYS A 69 -10.90 -5.25 8.67
C LYS A 69 -11.59 -4.51 7.54
N GLN A 70 -12.74 -3.92 7.84
CA GLN A 70 -13.55 -3.16 6.90
C GLN A 70 -13.62 -1.70 7.36
N TRP A 71 -13.69 -0.78 6.40
CA TRP A 71 -14.05 0.60 6.68
C TRP A 71 -14.87 1.18 5.55
N GLU A 72 -15.63 2.22 5.91
CA GLU A 72 -16.40 3.03 4.98
C GLU A 72 -15.87 4.47 5.11
N GLY A 73 -15.53 5.08 3.98
CA GLY A 73 -15.06 6.46 3.93
C GLY A 73 -13.79 6.63 3.10
N TYR A 74 -12.74 7.11 3.74
CA TYR A 74 -11.51 7.57 3.07
C TYR A 74 -10.29 7.01 3.78
N LYS A 75 -9.14 7.01 3.11
CA LYS A 75 -7.83 6.73 3.72
C LYS A 75 -7.07 8.04 3.92
N ALA A 76 -6.30 8.13 5.00
CA ALA A 76 -5.31 9.18 5.18
C ALA A 76 -3.91 8.55 5.07
N GLN A 77 -3.10 9.09 4.17
CA GLN A 77 -1.68 8.81 4.03
C GLN A 77 -0.92 9.92 4.76
N ILE A 78 -0.04 9.54 5.69
CA ILE A 78 0.67 10.48 6.55
C ILE A 78 2.16 10.26 6.37
N ALA A 79 2.89 11.34 6.12
CA ALA A 79 4.34 11.36 6.11
C ALA A 79 4.87 12.29 7.21
N GLU A 80 5.97 11.89 7.82
CA GLU A 80 6.68 12.70 8.81
C GLU A 80 8.18 12.64 8.61
N ILE A 81 8.88 13.64 9.14
CA ILE A 81 10.34 13.66 9.21
C ILE A 81 10.79 12.63 10.23
N VAL A 82 11.74 11.79 9.84
CA VAL A 82 12.51 10.96 10.77
C VAL A 82 13.53 11.88 11.46
N PRO A 83 13.46 12.06 12.78
CA PRO A 83 14.43 12.85 13.53
C PRO A 83 15.86 12.37 13.32
N GLU A 84 16.81 13.29 13.24
CA GLU A 84 18.23 12.93 13.26
C GLU A 84 18.62 12.26 14.59
N GLY A 85 19.55 11.30 14.51
CA GLY A 85 20.02 10.50 15.65
C GLY A 85 19.24 9.22 15.90
N ASN A 86 19.73 8.39 16.83
CA ASN A 86 19.04 7.15 17.17
C ASN A 86 17.86 7.43 18.10
N ALA A 87 16.70 6.82 17.82
CA ALA A 87 15.53 6.95 18.69
C ALA A 87 15.82 6.54 20.15
N SER A 88 16.80 5.64 20.38
CA SER A 88 17.28 5.20 21.69
C SER A 88 18.09 6.25 22.47
N GLU A 89 18.59 7.30 21.82
CA GLU A 89 19.39 8.36 22.43
C GLU A 89 18.53 9.52 22.95
N ARG A 90 17.22 9.50 22.68
CA ARG A 90 16.30 10.54 23.17
C ARG A 90 16.15 10.46 24.68
N LYS A 91 16.38 11.61 25.34
CA LYS A 91 16.18 11.73 26.80
C LYS A 91 14.71 11.51 27.14
N LYS A 92 14.46 10.83 28.26
CA LYS A 92 13.10 10.64 28.78
C LYS A 92 12.46 12.03 29.02
N GLY A 93 11.28 12.24 28.43
CA GLY A 93 10.55 13.52 28.54
C GLY A 93 10.89 14.55 27.46
N GLN A 94 11.91 14.31 26.63
CA GLN A 94 12.22 15.17 25.49
C GLN A 94 11.12 15.06 24.42
N PRO A 95 10.51 16.18 23.97
CA PRO A 95 9.55 16.18 22.88
C PRO A 95 10.16 15.69 21.57
N THR A 96 9.32 15.12 20.70
CA THR A 96 9.77 14.73 19.34
C THR A 96 10.06 15.97 18.48
N THR A 97 11.14 15.89 17.72
CA THR A 97 11.47 16.82 16.61
C THR A 97 10.94 16.33 15.25
N GLY A 98 10.22 15.21 15.22
CA GLY A 98 9.56 14.71 14.01
C GLY A 98 8.28 15.50 13.76
N PHE A 99 8.18 16.13 12.59
CA PHE A 99 7.01 16.90 12.16
C PHE A 99 6.38 16.24 10.94
N LEU A 100 5.05 16.31 10.85
CA LEU A 100 4.32 15.85 9.68
C LEU A 100 4.67 16.75 8.50
N THR A 101 5.02 16.15 7.37
CA THR A 101 5.35 16.85 6.12
C THR A 101 4.22 16.80 5.11
N GLU A 102 3.38 15.77 5.19
CA GLU A 102 2.20 15.66 4.35
C GLU A 102 1.09 14.81 5.01
N VAL A 103 -0.15 15.24 4.78
CA VAL A 103 -1.37 14.46 5.06
C VAL A 103 -2.25 14.45 3.82
N THR A 104 -2.25 13.32 3.11
CA THR A 104 -3.07 13.13 1.90
C THR A 104 -4.26 12.24 2.20
N THR A 105 -5.46 12.74 1.92
CA THR A 105 -6.66 11.91 1.95
C THR A 105 -6.93 11.34 0.55
N THR A 106 -7.18 10.04 0.46
CA THR A 106 -7.57 9.34 -0.76
C THR A 106 -8.89 8.61 -0.56
N GLU A 107 -9.49 8.18 -1.66
CA GLU A 107 -10.63 7.26 -1.64
C GLU A 107 -10.27 5.95 -0.92
N ALA A 108 -11.28 5.26 -0.37
CA ALA A 108 -11.06 4.00 0.35
C ALA A 108 -10.53 2.87 -0.54
N ILE A 109 -10.84 2.87 -1.83
CA ILE A 109 -10.38 1.85 -2.78
C ILE A 109 -9.01 2.15 -3.37
N ALA A 110 -8.51 3.39 -3.20
CA ALA A 110 -7.23 3.79 -3.75
C ALA A 110 -6.12 2.86 -3.24
N SER A 111 -5.29 2.37 -4.16
CA SER A 111 -4.12 1.57 -3.84
C SER A 111 -3.17 2.37 -2.96
N ASP A 112 -2.60 1.72 -1.94
CA ASP A 112 -1.61 2.35 -1.07
C ASP A 112 -0.39 2.81 -1.89
N TYR A 113 0.05 2.02 -2.88
CA TYR A 113 1.12 2.39 -3.82
C TYR A 113 0.83 3.71 -4.56
N ALA A 114 -0.40 3.89 -5.06
CA ALA A 114 -0.79 5.13 -5.73
C ALA A 114 -0.84 6.31 -4.75
N GLY A 115 -1.32 6.06 -3.53
CA GLY A 115 -1.34 7.06 -2.45
C GLY A 115 0.06 7.56 -2.07
N HIS A 116 1.05 6.67 -2.02
CA HIS A 116 2.44 7.03 -1.71
C HIS A 116 3.04 7.98 -2.76
N ARG A 117 2.83 7.73 -4.06
CA ARG A 117 3.29 8.66 -5.12
C ARG A 117 2.61 10.03 -5.05
N ILE A 118 1.34 10.09 -4.62
CA ILE A 118 0.64 11.36 -4.41
C ILE A 118 1.28 12.13 -3.25
N VAL A 119 1.67 11.44 -2.18
CA VAL A 119 2.36 12.06 -1.03
C VAL A 119 3.71 12.63 -1.47
N GLU A 120 4.55 11.86 -2.17
CA GLU A 120 5.85 12.35 -2.66
C GLU A 120 5.69 13.59 -3.55
N LYS A 121 4.73 13.56 -4.50
CA LYS A 121 4.45 14.71 -5.37
C LYS A 121 4.02 15.95 -4.60
N LYS A 122 3.24 15.80 -3.53
CA LYS A 122 2.82 16.93 -2.71
C LYS A 122 3.94 17.46 -1.83
N GLN A 123 4.80 16.60 -1.29
CA GLN A 123 6.01 17.03 -0.59
C GLN A 123 6.89 17.89 -1.50
N ASP A 124 7.06 17.48 -2.76
CA ASP A 124 7.74 18.27 -3.79
C ASP A 124 7.05 19.63 -4.05
N GLN A 125 5.73 19.65 -4.19
CA GLN A 125 4.94 20.88 -4.34
C GLN A 125 5.04 21.82 -3.13
N HIS A 126 5.28 21.27 -1.93
CA HIS A 126 5.53 22.04 -0.71
C HIS A 126 6.97 22.58 -0.62
N GLY A 127 7.84 22.29 -1.61
CA GLY A 127 9.25 22.68 -1.62
C GLY A 127 10.13 21.80 -0.73
N LEU A 128 9.63 20.64 -0.28
CA LEU A 128 10.40 19.67 0.52
C LEU A 128 11.16 18.67 -0.35
N GLY A 129 10.84 18.61 -1.64
CA GLY A 129 11.36 17.62 -2.57
C GLY A 129 10.88 16.20 -2.22
N VAL A 130 11.69 15.22 -2.63
CA VAL A 130 11.47 13.80 -2.37
C VAL A 130 12.57 13.29 -1.44
N ALA A 131 12.22 12.49 -0.44
CA ALA A 131 13.17 12.02 0.56
C ALA A 131 14.23 11.08 -0.02
N ASP A 132 15.50 11.33 0.30
CA ASP A 132 16.64 10.45 -0.05
C ASP A 132 16.54 9.09 0.64
N GLU A 133 15.99 9.06 1.86
CA GLU A 133 15.75 7.85 2.63
C GLU A 133 14.34 7.87 3.23
N GLN A 134 13.57 6.82 2.96
CA GLN A 134 12.17 6.73 3.38
C GLN A 134 11.87 5.40 4.07
N TYR A 135 11.22 5.48 5.23
CA TYR A 135 10.76 4.32 5.99
C TYR A 135 9.28 4.06 5.71
N VAL A 136 8.94 2.85 5.27
CA VAL A 136 7.59 2.49 4.82
C VAL A 136 7.14 1.12 5.33
N ASP A 137 5.82 0.91 5.32
CA ASP A 137 5.21 -0.39 5.61
C ASP A 137 5.40 -1.39 4.47
N SER A 138 5.18 -2.67 4.76
CA SER A 138 5.24 -3.76 3.76
C SER A 138 4.25 -3.63 2.60
N GLY A 139 3.25 -2.75 2.72
CA GLY A 139 2.34 -2.43 1.61
C GLY A 139 3.01 -1.63 0.49
N TYR A 140 4.11 -0.94 0.78
CA TYR A 140 4.83 -0.07 -0.16
C TYR A 140 6.11 -0.71 -0.71
N VAL A 141 6.46 -1.91 -0.25
CA VAL A 141 7.69 -2.60 -0.64
C VAL A 141 7.36 -3.71 -1.65
N SER A 142 7.74 -3.48 -2.91
CA SER A 142 7.69 -4.44 -4.01
C SER A 142 9.03 -4.43 -4.75
N GLY A 143 9.23 -5.40 -5.67
CA GLY A 143 10.38 -5.34 -6.57
C GLY A 143 10.40 -4.02 -7.34
N ASP A 144 9.25 -3.57 -7.86
CA ASP A 144 9.14 -2.34 -8.62
C ASP A 144 9.49 -1.09 -7.82
N THR A 145 8.97 -0.94 -6.59
CA THR A 145 9.34 0.24 -5.77
C THR A 145 10.81 0.23 -5.41
N LEU A 146 11.38 -0.91 -5.04
CA LEU A 146 12.79 -1.03 -4.69
C LEU A 146 13.70 -0.73 -5.89
N GLY A 147 13.37 -1.27 -7.07
CA GLY A 147 14.13 -1.04 -8.29
C GLY A 147 14.07 0.41 -8.76
N GLN A 148 12.88 1.02 -8.79
CA GLN A 148 12.69 2.43 -9.14
C GLN A 148 13.45 3.34 -8.18
N THR A 149 13.28 3.15 -6.86
CA THR A 149 13.95 3.97 -5.84
C THR A 149 15.47 3.84 -5.96
N HIS A 150 15.98 2.64 -6.25
CA HIS A 150 17.41 2.42 -6.48
C HIS A 150 17.94 3.16 -7.71
N GLN A 151 17.22 3.14 -8.83
CA GLN A 151 17.58 3.88 -10.04
C GLN A 151 17.60 5.40 -9.82
N GLU A 152 16.73 5.89 -8.94
CA GLU A 152 16.69 7.30 -8.52
C GLU A 152 17.81 7.66 -7.52
N GLY A 153 18.65 6.71 -7.11
CA GLY A 153 19.72 6.93 -6.12
C GLY A 153 19.23 7.08 -4.68
N ARG A 154 17.96 6.74 -4.41
CA ARG A 154 17.31 6.87 -3.11
C ARG A 154 17.26 5.53 -2.36
N LYS A 155 16.83 5.57 -1.10
CA LYS A 155 16.65 4.40 -0.23
C LYS A 155 15.21 4.27 0.24
N LEU A 156 14.56 3.16 -0.11
CA LEU A 156 13.27 2.77 0.45
C LEU A 156 13.49 1.67 1.48
N ILE A 157 13.28 1.94 2.76
CA ILE A 157 13.49 1.01 3.87
C ILE A 157 12.13 0.52 4.37
N GLY A 158 11.92 -0.78 4.33
CA GLY A 158 10.68 -1.39 4.77
C GLY A 158 10.70 -2.89 4.55
N PRO A 159 9.84 -3.64 5.27
CA PRO A 159 9.81 -5.08 5.20
C PRO A 159 9.19 -5.55 3.88
N ALA A 160 9.92 -6.36 3.12
CA ALA A 160 9.38 -7.04 1.95
C ALA A 160 8.41 -8.15 2.38
N ARG A 161 7.34 -8.34 1.60
CA ARG A 161 6.44 -9.49 1.81
C ARG A 161 7.14 -10.79 1.43
N PRO A 162 6.87 -11.90 2.14
CA PRO A 162 7.32 -13.22 1.71
C PRO A 162 6.67 -13.57 0.37
N SER A 163 7.33 -14.46 -0.36
CA SER A 163 6.81 -15.01 -1.61
C SER A 163 5.53 -15.78 -1.32
N ALA A 164 4.57 -15.68 -2.25
CA ALA A 164 3.34 -16.44 -2.13
C ALA A 164 3.65 -17.94 -2.07
N ASN A 165 3.10 -18.62 -1.06
CA ASN A 165 3.17 -20.07 -0.93
C ASN A 165 1.77 -20.66 -0.71
N PRO A 166 0.90 -20.67 -1.74
CA PRO A 166 -0.51 -21.06 -1.57
C PRO A 166 -0.68 -22.51 -1.11
N SER A 167 0.25 -23.39 -1.48
CA SER A 167 0.20 -24.81 -1.13
C SER A 167 1.00 -25.17 0.12
N GLY A 168 1.87 -24.30 0.63
CA GLY A 168 2.78 -24.60 1.75
C GLY A 168 3.96 -25.52 1.39
N ASP A 169 3.73 -26.53 0.55
CA ASP A 169 4.64 -27.67 0.36
C ASP A 169 5.79 -27.45 -0.64
N LEU A 170 5.76 -26.35 -1.41
CA LEU A 170 6.66 -26.18 -2.55
C LEU A 170 7.66 -25.06 -2.31
N PHE A 171 8.86 -25.22 -2.88
CA PHE A 171 9.84 -24.15 -2.97
C PHE A 171 9.24 -22.92 -3.66
N THR A 172 9.29 -21.79 -2.96
CA THR A 172 8.91 -20.48 -3.49
C THR A 172 10.08 -19.88 -4.28
N ALA A 173 9.86 -18.71 -4.89
CA ALA A 173 10.92 -18.00 -5.62
C ALA A 173 12.15 -17.69 -4.75
N GLU A 174 11.97 -17.53 -3.43
CA GLU A 174 13.08 -17.24 -2.50
C GLU A 174 14.13 -18.34 -2.40
N ALA A 175 13.75 -19.59 -2.67
CA ALA A 175 14.67 -20.72 -2.63
C ALA A 175 15.58 -20.79 -3.87
N PHE A 176 15.33 -19.97 -4.89
CA PHE A 176 16.11 -19.90 -6.12
C PHE A 176 17.01 -18.68 -6.06
N ASP A 177 18.29 -18.83 -6.40
CA ASP A 177 19.19 -17.70 -6.52
C ASP A 177 19.06 -17.13 -7.94
N VAL A 178 18.39 -15.99 -8.07
CA VAL A 178 18.07 -15.39 -9.37
C VAL A 178 18.97 -14.20 -9.59
N SER A 179 19.47 -14.06 -10.82
CA SER A 179 20.10 -12.85 -11.32
C SER A 179 19.39 -12.44 -12.61
N ILE A 180 18.61 -11.36 -12.52
CA ILE A 180 17.94 -10.76 -13.69
C ILE A 180 18.98 -10.19 -14.66
N GLU A 181 20.04 -9.56 -14.13
CA GLU A 181 21.14 -9.00 -14.92
C GLU A 181 21.82 -10.07 -15.79
N ASN A 182 22.21 -11.19 -15.18
CA ASN A 182 22.87 -12.30 -15.89
C ASN A 182 21.90 -13.21 -16.64
N ARG A 183 20.58 -12.97 -16.54
CA ARG A 183 19.52 -13.83 -17.09
C ARG A 183 19.71 -15.29 -16.71
N GLN A 184 20.09 -15.55 -15.46
CA GLN A 184 20.33 -16.89 -14.94
C GLN A 184 19.70 -17.06 -13.56
N ALA A 185 19.23 -18.27 -13.27
CA ALA A 185 18.78 -18.65 -11.94
C ALA A 185 19.38 -20.00 -11.54
N ILE A 186 19.71 -20.18 -10.26
CA ILE A 186 20.19 -21.44 -9.68
C ILE A 186 19.09 -22.01 -8.79
N CYS A 187 18.73 -23.27 -9.00
CA CYS A 187 17.69 -23.93 -8.20
C CYS A 187 18.24 -24.43 -6.85
N PRO A 188 17.37 -24.84 -5.90
CA PRO A 188 17.80 -25.36 -4.60
C PRO A 188 18.74 -26.58 -4.67
N ALA A 189 18.72 -27.33 -5.79
CA ALA A 189 19.63 -28.45 -6.03
C ALA A 189 20.99 -28.02 -6.63
N GLY A 190 21.23 -26.71 -6.79
CA GLY A 190 22.50 -26.17 -7.31
C GLY A 190 22.61 -26.12 -8.84
N HIS A 191 21.55 -26.44 -9.58
CA HIS A 191 21.60 -26.44 -11.05
C HIS A 191 21.20 -25.09 -11.65
N PRO A 192 21.97 -24.57 -12.64
CA PRO A 192 21.61 -23.36 -13.36
C PRO A 192 20.41 -23.60 -14.29
N SER A 193 19.64 -22.54 -14.53
CA SER A 193 18.52 -22.53 -15.47
C SER A 193 19.03 -22.80 -16.88
N THR A 194 18.35 -23.68 -17.59
CA THR A 194 18.69 -24.02 -18.98
C THR A 194 18.15 -23.01 -19.98
N GLN A 195 17.13 -22.24 -19.59
CA GLN A 195 16.54 -21.21 -20.43
C GLN A 195 16.06 -20.03 -19.58
N CYS A 196 16.20 -18.82 -20.13
CA CYS A 196 15.59 -17.59 -19.61
C CYS A 196 14.88 -16.87 -20.76
N SER A 197 13.58 -16.58 -20.58
CA SER A 197 12.79 -15.78 -21.52
C SER A 197 12.34 -14.48 -20.87
N ARG A 198 12.50 -13.35 -21.56
CA ARG A 198 11.91 -12.06 -21.15
C ARG A 198 10.51 -11.94 -21.73
N LEU A 199 9.53 -11.75 -20.86
CA LEU A 199 8.13 -11.58 -21.18
C LEU A 199 7.75 -10.13 -20.91
N GLU A 200 7.15 -9.47 -21.89
CA GLU A 200 6.72 -8.08 -21.74
C GLU A 200 5.23 -7.99 -22.08
N ASN A 201 4.45 -7.52 -21.11
CA ASN A 201 3.06 -7.19 -21.34
C ASN A 201 2.98 -5.82 -22.01
N LYS A 202 2.53 -5.79 -23.27
CA LYS A 202 2.45 -4.55 -24.07
C LYS A 202 1.43 -3.53 -23.54
N GLU A 203 0.40 -3.98 -22.83
CA GLU A 203 -0.64 -3.10 -22.29
C GLU A 203 -0.20 -2.43 -20.99
N THR A 204 0.48 -3.18 -20.11
CA THR A 204 0.88 -2.69 -18.79
C THR A 204 2.33 -2.24 -18.71
N GLY A 205 3.16 -2.57 -19.70
CA GLY A 205 4.62 -2.40 -19.65
C GLY A 205 5.31 -3.30 -18.63
N GLN A 206 4.58 -4.24 -18.01
CA GLN A 206 5.14 -5.16 -17.03
C GLN A 206 6.12 -6.11 -17.70
N ILE A 207 7.32 -6.22 -17.12
CA ILE A 207 8.38 -7.11 -17.60
C ILE A 207 8.62 -8.19 -16.55
N ASP A 208 8.46 -9.43 -16.99
CA ASP A 208 8.74 -10.63 -16.20
C ASP A 208 9.80 -11.48 -16.91
N TYR A 209 10.51 -12.30 -16.14
CA TYR A 209 11.51 -13.24 -16.59
C TYR A 209 11.07 -14.65 -16.23
N ARG A 210 11.05 -15.53 -17.23
CA ARG A 210 10.69 -16.94 -17.10
C ARG A 210 11.94 -17.80 -17.18
N PHE A 211 12.24 -18.49 -16.10
CA PHE A 211 13.36 -19.43 -15.97
C PHE A 211 12.86 -20.86 -16.00
N GLU A 212 13.57 -21.72 -16.73
CA GLU A 212 13.22 -23.13 -16.90
C GLU A 212 14.45 -24.01 -16.71
N TRP A 213 14.21 -25.22 -16.18
CA TRP A 213 15.22 -26.27 -16.01
C TRP A 213 14.75 -27.52 -16.76
N SER A 214 15.47 -27.88 -17.81
CA SER A 214 15.15 -29.00 -18.68
C SER A 214 15.58 -30.34 -18.05
N TYR A 215 16.68 -30.92 -18.51
CA TYR A 215 17.12 -32.27 -18.14
C TYR A 215 17.51 -32.39 -16.65
N HIS A 216 17.90 -31.29 -16.01
CA HIS A 216 18.18 -31.23 -14.57
C HIS A 216 17.00 -31.64 -13.68
N CYS A 217 15.76 -31.62 -14.19
CA CYS A 217 14.56 -31.98 -13.43
C CYS A 217 14.10 -33.43 -13.61
N ASP A 218 14.67 -34.18 -14.56
CA ASP A 218 14.15 -35.50 -14.92
C ASP A 218 14.32 -36.49 -13.75
N ASP A 219 15.52 -36.57 -13.15
CA ASP A 219 15.88 -37.44 -12.01
C ASP A 219 16.18 -36.66 -10.70
N CYS A 220 15.72 -35.42 -10.56
CA CYS A 220 16.04 -34.59 -9.41
C CYS A 220 15.36 -35.11 -8.12
N PRO A 221 16.11 -35.41 -7.04
CA PRO A 221 15.53 -35.92 -5.78
C PRO A 221 14.64 -34.88 -5.08
N MET A 222 14.85 -33.60 -5.36
CA MET A 222 14.05 -32.49 -4.79
C MET A 222 12.78 -32.18 -5.59
N LYS A 223 12.48 -32.92 -6.66
CA LYS A 223 11.37 -32.64 -7.60
C LYS A 223 10.01 -32.51 -6.90
N ALA A 224 9.71 -33.38 -5.94
CA ALA A 224 8.45 -33.37 -5.19
C ALA A 224 8.24 -32.09 -4.37
N GLN A 225 9.31 -31.49 -3.86
CA GLN A 225 9.29 -30.20 -3.15
C GLN A 225 9.43 -29.01 -4.11
N CYS A 226 9.79 -29.24 -5.37
CA CYS A 226 10.06 -28.19 -6.34
C CYS A 226 8.85 -27.85 -7.21
N THR A 227 8.09 -28.82 -7.71
CA THR A 227 6.97 -28.56 -8.63
C THR A 227 5.93 -29.67 -8.62
N LYS A 228 4.66 -29.29 -8.83
CA LYS A 228 3.54 -30.22 -9.11
C LYS A 228 3.11 -30.19 -10.58
N ALA A 229 3.89 -29.55 -11.46
CA ALA A 229 3.58 -29.47 -12.88
C ALA A 229 3.57 -30.86 -13.54
N ARG A 230 2.63 -31.11 -14.46
CA ARG A 230 2.49 -32.39 -15.17
C ARG A 230 3.75 -32.79 -15.95
N SER A 231 4.51 -31.80 -16.44
CA SER A 231 5.79 -32.03 -17.11
C SER A 231 6.90 -32.50 -16.15
N GLY A 232 6.70 -32.38 -14.83
CA GLY A 232 7.71 -32.63 -13.82
C GLY A 232 8.84 -31.59 -13.78
N ARG A 233 8.77 -30.53 -14.61
CA ARG A 233 9.81 -29.51 -14.71
C ARG A 233 9.40 -28.23 -14.01
N ARG A 234 10.38 -27.55 -13.40
CA ARG A 234 10.15 -26.27 -12.74
C ARG A 234 10.18 -25.15 -13.77
N MET A 235 9.15 -24.31 -13.71
CA MET A 235 9.09 -23.01 -14.36
C MET A 235 8.99 -21.96 -13.26
N LEU A 236 9.87 -20.97 -13.29
CA LEU A 236 9.89 -19.87 -12.33
C LEU A 236 9.65 -18.55 -13.09
N LEU A 237 8.60 -17.83 -12.71
CA LEU A 237 8.29 -16.50 -13.24
C LEU A 237 8.57 -15.46 -12.14
N VAL A 238 9.36 -14.45 -12.46
CA VAL A 238 9.70 -13.36 -11.54
C VAL A 238 9.71 -12.01 -12.26
N GLY A 239 9.40 -10.92 -11.57
CA GLY A 239 9.43 -9.58 -12.16
C GLY A 239 10.85 -9.06 -12.41
N GLN A 240 10.99 -8.03 -13.26
CA GLN A 240 12.27 -7.45 -13.65
C GLN A 240 13.16 -6.96 -12.49
N TYR A 241 12.58 -6.63 -11.34
CA TYR A 241 13.31 -6.16 -10.16
C TYR A 241 13.36 -7.21 -9.04
N HIS A 242 13.30 -8.49 -9.39
CA HIS A 242 13.32 -9.58 -8.42
C HIS A 242 14.58 -9.56 -7.52
N ASP A 243 15.73 -9.25 -8.10
CA ASP A 243 17.01 -9.21 -7.36
C ASP A 243 16.97 -8.19 -6.21
N HIS A 244 16.35 -7.03 -6.42
CA HIS A 244 16.14 -6.03 -5.36
C HIS A 244 15.24 -6.56 -4.24
N LEU A 245 14.16 -7.25 -4.60
CA LEU A 245 13.23 -7.84 -3.63
C LEU A 245 13.90 -8.96 -2.83
N GLN A 246 14.67 -9.83 -3.50
CA GLN A 246 15.39 -10.92 -2.84
C GLN A 246 16.48 -10.39 -1.93
N ARG A 247 17.25 -9.38 -2.39
CA ARG A 247 18.22 -8.67 -1.57
C ARG A 247 17.57 -8.10 -0.32
N ARG A 248 16.44 -7.40 -0.44
CA ARG A 248 15.71 -6.87 0.73
C ARG A 248 15.30 -7.97 1.71
N ARG A 249 14.84 -9.12 1.23
CA ARG A 249 14.50 -10.26 2.11
C ARG A 249 15.71 -10.82 2.85
N ARG A 250 16.89 -10.84 2.22
CA ARG A 250 18.16 -11.20 2.87
C ARG A 250 18.57 -10.14 3.91
N GLU A 251 18.51 -8.86 3.55
CA GLU A 251 18.79 -7.72 4.46
C GLU A 251 17.92 -7.78 5.71
N MET A 252 16.64 -8.15 5.59
CA MET A 252 15.70 -8.26 6.72
C MET A 252 16.15 -9.23 7.83
N GLN A 253 17.04 -10.17 7.52
CA GLN A 253 17.57 -11.13 8.50
C GLN A 253 18.75 -10.57 9.29
N THR A 254 19.27 -9.40 8.93
CA THR A 254 20.44 -8.79 9.57
C THR A 254 20.05 -7.91 10.75
N ASP A 255 20.92 -7.85 11.76
CA ASP A 255 20.75 -6.95 12.91
C ASP A 255 20.72 -5.47 12.51
N GLU A 256 21.46 -5.11 11.46
CA GLU A 256 21.49 -3.74 10.92
C GLU A 256 20.12 -3.30 10.43
N PHE A 257 19.43 -4.16 9.67
CA PHE A 257 18.08 -3.87 9.21
C PHE A 257 17.09 -3.78 10.37
N GLN A 258 17.18 -4.69 11.35
CA GLN A 258 16.30 -4.66 12.53
C GLN A 258 16.47 -3.37 13.33
N LYS A 259 17.71 -2.88 13.47
CA LYS A 259 18.01 -1.58 14.11
C LYS A 259 17.45 -0.41 13.31
N ALA A 260 17.66 -0.38 11.98
CA ALA A 260 17.13 0.68 11.13
C ALA A 260 15.58 0.75 11.21
N MET A 261 14.92 -0.41 11.26
CA MET A 261 13.46 -0.49 11.35
C MET A 261 12.87 0.12 12.64
N TYR A 262 13.66 0.35 13.70
CA TYR A 262 13.18 1.05 14.89
C TYR A 262 12.73 2.48 14.60
N GLN A 263 13.29 3.14 13.58
CA GLN A 263 12.88 4.48 13.18
C GLN A 263 11.41 4.50 12.69
N ARG A 264 10.93 3.38 12.12
CA ARG A 264 9.51 3.24 11.71
C ARG A 264 8.54 3.36 12.88
N ASN A 265 8.95 3.09 14.12
CA ASN A 265 8.05 3.20 15.27
C ASN A 265 7.52 4.64 15.48
N GLY A 266 8.22 5.66 14.95
CA GLY A 266 7.76 7.04 14.96
C GLY A 266 6.41 7.22 14.28
N ILE A 267 6.24 6.69 13.06
CA ILE A 267 5.01 6.92 12.29
C ILE A 267 3.79 6.29 12.96
N GLU A 268 3.95 5.15 13.64
CA GLU A 268 2.87 4.50 14.39
C GLU A 268 2.40 5.38 15.57
N ALA A 269 3.34 6.04 16.26
CA ALA A 269 3.02 7.01 17.30
C ALA A 269 2.27 8.22 16.72
N THR A 270 2.66 8.67 15.53
CA THR A 270 2.01 9.76 14.81
C THR A 270 0.61 9.40 14.33
N ILE A 271 0.41 8.21 13.76
CA ILE A 271 -0.91 7.69 13.42
C ILE A 271 -1.79 7.60 14.67
N SER A 272 -1.24 7.15 15.80
CA SER A 272 -1.96 7.11 17.09
C SER A 272 -2.34 8.51 17.60
N GLU A 273 -1.48 9.51 17.45
CA GLU A 273 -1.78 10.91 17.77
C GLU A 273 -2.87 11.48 16.84
N PHE A 274 -2.77 11.21 15.55
CA PHE A 274 -3.76 11.61 14.54
C PHE A 274 -5.14 11.00 14.82
N VAL A 275 -5.18 9.71 15.14
CA VAL A 275 -6.42 9.01 15.54
C VAL A 275 -7.04 9.64 16.79
N ARG A 276 -6.24 9.89 17.84
CA ARG A 276 -6.73 10.43 19.11
C ARG A 276 -7.24 11.86 19.02
N THR A 277 -6.81 12.61 18.02
CA THR A 277 -7.26 13.99 17.77
C THR A 277 -8.51 14.05 16.88
N GLY A 278 -9.07 12.90 16.47
CA GLY A 278 -10.31 12.82 15.68
C GLY A 278 -10.17 12.20 14.29
N GLY A 279 -8.98 11.73 13.90
CA GLY A 279 -8.71 11.31 12.51
C GLY A 279 -9.49 10.07 12.04
N ARG A 280 -10.22 9.39 12.93
CA ARG A 280 -11.10 8.25 12.59
C ARG A 280 -12.50 8.66 12.15
N ARG A 281 -12.96 9.86 12.48
CA ARG A 281 -14.32 10.31 12.20
C ARG A 281 -14.33 11.77 11.79
N THR A 282 -14.87 12.04 10.62
CA THR A 282 -15.10 13.40 10.12
C THR A 282 -16.57 13.77 10.22
N ARG A 283 -16.86 15.04 10.52
CA ARG A 283 -18.22 15.61 10.42
C ARG A 283 -18.55 16.07 9.00
N TYR A 284 -17.55 16.10 8.13
CA TYR A 284 -17.66 16.58 6.76
C TYR A 284 -17.97 15.45 5.80
N ARG A 285 -18.62 15.80 4.69
CA ARG A 285 -18.97 14.89 3.60
C ARG A 285 -18.20 15.23 2.34
N GLY A 286 -17.88 14.22 1.55
CA GLY A 286 -17.08 14.33 0.33
C GLY A 286 -15.57 14.39 0.58
N LEU A 287 -14.82 13.98 -0.45
CA LEU A 287 -13.36 13.85 -0.38
C LEU A 287 -12.68 15.20 -0.09
N ALA A 288 -13.12 16.29 -0.73
CA ALA A 288 -12.48 17.60 -0.60
C ALA A 288 -12.53 18.15 0.84
N LYS A 289 -13.71 18.14 1.48
CA LYS A 289 -13.87 18.65 2.84
C LYS A 289 -13.17 17.76 3.87
N THR A 290 -13.20 16.44 3.65
CA THR A 290 -12.46 15.48 4.49
C THR A 290 -10.96 15.67 4.36
N SER A 291 -10.46 15.95 3.15
CA SER A 291 -9.06 16.27 2.88
C SER A 291 -8.61 17.50 3.67
N LEU A 292 -9.38 18.59 3.60
CA LEU A 292 -9.09 19.81 4.36
C LEU A 292 -9.09 19.57 5.87
N CYS A 293 -10.06 18.81 6.38
CA CYS A 293 -10.13 18.45 7.80
C CYS A 293 -8.87 17.70 8.26
N ASN A 294 -8.47 16.66 7.51
CA ASN A 294 -7.27 15.87 7.83
C ASN A 294 -6.00 16.73 7.75
N TYR A 295 -5.91 17.63 6.77
CA TYR A 295 -4.79 18.55 6.62
C TYR A 295 -4.66 19.51 7.82
N LEU A 296 -5.76 20.16 8.21
CA LEU A 296 -5.79 21.04 9.38
C LEU A 296 -5.47 20.30 10.68
N GLN A 297 -5.86 19.04 10.78
CA GLN A 297 -5.53 18.19 11.91
C GLN A 297 -4.03 17.86 11.98
N GLY A 298 -3.41 17.58 10.84
CA GLY A 298 -1.95 17.45 10.74
C GLY A 298 -1.23 18.72 11.19
N ALA A 299 -1.71 19.89 10.74
CA ALA A 299 -1.17 21.19 11.17
C ALA A 299 -1.32 21.42 12.68
N ALA A 300 -2.45 21.04 13.27
CA ALA A 300 -2.67 21.15 14.72
C ALA A 300 -1.71 20.24 15.52
N ILE A 301 -1.41 19.04 15.03
CA ILE A 301 -0.40 18.15 15.63
C ILE A 301 0.99 18.81 15.58
N ASN A 302 1.38 19.35 14.43
CA ASN A 302 2.66 20.06 14.29
C ASN A 302 2.74 21.26 15.25
N ALA A 303 1.69 22.09 15.34
CA ALA A 303 1.66 23.22 16.27
C ALA A 303 1.84 22.77 17.73
N LYS A 304 1.14 21.69 18.13
CA LYS A 304 1.28 21.11 19.48
C LYS A 304 2.69 20.58 19.73
N ARG A 305 3.30 19.88 18.77
CA ARG A 305 4.68 19.37 18.88
C ARG A 305 5.67 20.51 19.02
N TRP A 306 5.51 21.55 18.20
CA TRP A 306 6.36 22.74 18.23
C TRP A 306 6.27 23.49 19.57
N ILE A 307 5.07 23.75 20.08
CA ILE A 307 4.87 24.40 21.39
C ILE A 307 5.57 23.60 22.51
N ARG A 308 5.42 22.27 22.51
CA ARG A 308 6.09 21.41 23.50
C ARG A 308 7.61 21.47 23.41
N LEU A 309 8.14 21.46 22.18
CA LEU A 309 9.58 21.57 21.94
C LEU A 309 10.13 22.90 22.47
N MET A 310 9.44 24.00 22.16
CA MET A 310 9.80 25.34 22.68
C MET A 310 9.77 25.39 24.20
N GLN A 311 8.72 24.85 24.84
CA GLN A 311 8.61 24.79 26.30
C GLN A 311 9.77 24.01 26.93
N TYR A 312 10.12 22.86 26.34
CA TYR A 312 11.24 22.04 26.81
C TYR A 312 12.59 22.77 26.69
N GLN A 313 12.85 23.42 25.55
CA GLN A 313 14.08 24.18 25.33
C GLN A 313 14.23 25.36 26.31
N MET A 314 13.13 26.05 26.61
CA MET A 314 13.11 27.12 27.61
C MET A 314 13.47 26.58 29.01
N GLN A 315 12.95 25.42 29.39
CA GLN A 315 13.24 24.79 30.68
C GLN A 315 14.72 24.35 30.78
N GLU A 316 15.28 23.72 29.74
CA GLU A 316 16.70 23.35 29.74
C GLU A 316 17.62 24.58 29.84
N THR A 317 17.26 25.69 29.17
CA THR A 317 18.03 26.94 29.23
C THR A 317 18.04 27.53 30.65
N VAL A 318 16.90 27.51 31.34
CA VAL A 318 16.78 27.99 32.73
C VAL A 318 17.56 27.11 33.72
N VAL A 319 17.66 25.80 33.48
CA VAL A 319 18.40 24.87 34.35
C VAL A 319 19.93 24.93 34.13
N THR A 320 20.37 25.38 32.95
CA THR A 320 21.79 25.47 32.58
C THR A 320 22.40 26.86 32.78
N SER A 321 21.58 27.85 33.15
CA SER A 321 22.01 29.21 33.52
C SER A 321 22.13 29.35 35.04
#